data_AF-A0A957YYW4-F1
#
_entry.id   AF-A0A957YYW4-F1
#
_cell.length_a   1.000
_cell.length_b   1.000
_cell.length_c   1.000
_cell.angle_alpha   90.00
_cell.angle_beta   90.00
_cell.angle_gamma   90.00
#
_symmetry.space_group_name_H-M   'P 1'
#
loop_
_entity.id
_entity.type
_entity.pdbx_description
1 polymer ?
#
loop_
_entity_poly.entity_id
_entity_poly.type
_entity_poly.pdbx_seq_one_letter_code
_entity_poly.pdbx_strand_id
1 'polypeptide(L)'
;VEPILTASKRERLQEIMHQSPRLYGKAQSTWTLKLLAEVCQEQGLSETVLSAPTLLDAVVRLGSSWKRAKQWIVSPDPLYTLKKTACARDSVRPKR
;
A
#
# COMPACT_ATOMS: atom_id res chain seq x y z
N VAL A 1 -3.45 -15.15 19.68
CA VAL A 1 -3.50 -15.57 18.26
C VAL A 1 -2.17 -16.23 17.95
N GLU A 2 -2.18 -17.54 17.78
CA GLU A 2 -0.98 -18.34 17.48
C GLU A 2 -0.45 -17.97 16.09
N PRO A 3 0.87 -17.86 15.90
CA PRO A 3 1.42 -17.40 14.64
C PRO A 3 1.35 -18.53 13.61
N ILE A 4 0.39 -18.43 12.68
CA ILE A 4 0.32 -19.27 11.46
C ILE A 4 1.62 -19.11 10.63
N LEU A 5 2.35 -18.00 10.81
CA LEU A 5 3.58 -17.68 10.09
C LEU A 5 4.82 -17.80 11.00
N THR A 6 5.64 -18.81 10.70
CA THR A 6 6.99 -19.01 11.24
C THR A 6 7.91 -17.82 10.94
N ALA A 7 8.97 -17.62 11.73
CA ALA A 7 9.90 -16.49 11.56
C ALA A 7 10.51 -16.43 10.14
N SER A 8 10.89 -17.57 9.56
CA SER A 8 11.45 -17.64 8.20
C SER A 8 10.47 -17.14 7.12
N LYS A 9 9.16 -17.42 7.29
CA LYS A 9 8.12 -16.94 6.36
C LYS A 9 7.94 -15.42 6.45
N ARG A 10 8.17 -14.84 7.62
CA ARG A 10 8.12 -13.39 7.85
C ARG A 10 9.30 -12.68 7.19
N GLU A 11 10.49 -13.27 7.24
CA GLU A 11 11.67 -12.71 6.58
C GLU A 11 11.52 -12.72 5.05
N ARG A 12 11.02 -13.83 4.47
CA ARG A 12 10.65 -13.88 3.05
C ARG A 12 9.59 -12.85 2.66
N LEU A 13 8.59 -12.64 3.49
CA LEU A 13 7.60 -11.58 3.29
C LEU A 13 8.26 -10.18 3.23
N GLN A 14 9.25 -9.93 4.09
CA GLN A 14 9.99 -8.68 4.11
C GLN A 14 10.86 -8.50 2.87
N GLU A 15 11.49 -9.57 2.37
CA GLU A 15 12.21 -9.54 1.10
C GLU A 15 11.26 -9.19 -0.06
N ILE A 16 10.09 -9.83 -0.14
CA ILE A 16 9.08 -9.55 -1.17
C ILE A 16 8.63 -8.09 -1.12
N MET A 17 8.39 -7.55 0.09
CA MET A 17 7.94 -6.16 0.26
C MET A 17 9.00 -5.14 -0.20
N HIS A 18 10.29 -5.44 -0.07
CA HIS A 18 11.36 -4.60 -0.61
C HIS A 18 11.43 -4.63 -2.14
N GLN A 19 10.93 -5.69 -2.77
CA GLN A 19 10.87 -5.79 -4.22
C GLN A 19 9.67 -5.03 -4.79
N SER A 20 9.78 -4.63 -6.06
CA SER A 20 8.66 -3.97 -6.77
C SER A 20 7.60 -5.01 -7.16
N PRO A 21 6.30 -4.73 -6.98
CA PRO A 21 5.22 -5.62 -7.43
C PRO A 21 5.25 -5.90 -8.94
N ARG A 22 5.93 -5.05 -9.72
CA ARG A 22 6.14 -5.25 -11.16
C ARG A 22 6.97 -6.48 -11.51
N LEU A 23 7.91 -6.86 -10.63
CA LEU A 23 8.72 -8.07 -10.82
C LEU A 23 7.88 -9.35 -10.75
N TYR A 24 6.71 -9.27 -10.11
CA TYR A 24 5.75 -10.36 -9.97
C TYR A 24 4.62 -10.28 -11.00
N GLY A 25 4.81 -9.54 -12.10
CA GLY A 25 3.84 -9.43 -13.19
C GLY A 25 2.60 -8.58 -12.88
N LYS A 26 2.63 -7.80 -11.79
CA LYS A 26 1.50 -6.95 -11.41
C LYS A 26 1.68 -5.55 -12.02
N ALA A 27 0.64 -5.04 -12.66
CA ALA A 27 0.68 -3.72 -13.34
C ALA A 27 0.79 -2.52 -12.37
N GLN A 28 0.61 -2.75 -11.07
CA GLN A 28 0.61 -1.72 -10.03
C GLN A 28 2.04 -1.44 -9.55
N SER A 29 2.34 -0.17 -9.25
CA SER A 29 3.67 0.25 -8.75
C SER A 29 3.75 0.28 -7.22
N THR A 30 2.59 0.25 -6.55
CA THR A 30 2.46 0.27 -5.09
C THR A 30 1.88 -1.03 -4.60
N TRP A 31 2.46 -1.59 -3.53
CA TRP A 31 1.91 -2.77 -2.90
C TRP A 31 0.54 -2.48 -2.29
N THR A 32 -0.44 -3.35 -2.59
CA THR A 32 -1.75 -3.37 -1.92
C THR A 32 -1.86 -4.66 -1.12
N LEU A 33 -2.62 -4.67 -0.02
CA LEU A 33 -2.84 -5.87 0.80
C LEU A 33 -3.31 -7.08 -0.03
N LYS A 34 -4.22 -6.88 -1.00
CA LYS A 34 -4.70 -7.94 -1.89
C LYS A 34 -3.58 -8.52 -2.76
N LEU A 35 -2.77 -7.64 -3.35
CA LEU A 35 -1.60 -8.01 -4.15
C LEU A 35 -0.58 -8.78 -3.33
N LEU A 36 -0.31 -8.32 -2.11
CA LEU A 36 0.61 -8.99 -1.19
C LEU A 36 0.08 -10.38 -0.81
N ALA A 37 -1.23 -10.53 -0.59
CA ALA A 37 -1.85 -11.82 -0.29
C ALA A 37 -1.73 -12.82 -1.45
N GLU A 38 -1.95 -12.37 -2.69
CA GLU A 38 -1.75 -13.19 -3.90
C GLU A 38 -0.29 -13.64 -4.05
N VAL A 39 0.67 -12.72 -3.97
CA VAL A 39 2.10 -13.05 -4.12
C VAL A 39 2.58 -13.98 -3.00
N CYS A 40 2.06 -13.82 -1.77
CA CYS A 40 2.39 -14.73 -0.68
C CYS A 40 1.89 -16.16 -0.89
N GLN A 41 0.72 -16.32 -1.52
CA GLN A 41 0.21 -17.62 -1.91
C GLN A 41 1.10 -18.23 -3.00
N GLU A 42 1.44 -17.46 -4.04
CA GLU A 42 2.29 -17.91 -5.15
C GLU A 42 3.69 -18.33 -4.67
N GLN A 43 4.24 -17.65 -3.67
CA GLN A 43 5.53 -17.99 -3.07
C GLN A 43 5.48 -19.16 -2.07
N GLY A 44 4.32 -19.80 -1.89
CA GLY A 44 4.17 -20.98 -1.02
C GLY A 44 4.31 -20.67 0.47
N LEU A 45 4.13 -19.42 0.89
CA LEU A 45 4.20 -19.05 2.32
C LEU A 45 3.01 -19.65 3.10
N SER A 46 1.86 -19.85 2.45
CA SER A 46 0.70 -20.52 3.02
C SER A 46 -0.09 -21.26 1.94
N GLU A 47 -0.64 -22.42 2.27
CA GLU A 47 -1.55 -23.19 1.42
C GLU A 47 -2.87 -22.45 1.15
N THR A 48 -3.19 -21.47 2.00
CA THR A 48 -4.42 -20.66 1.93
C THR A 48 -4.08 -19.18 1.74
N VAL A 49 -4.94 -18.45 1.04
CA VAL A 49 -4.81 -16.99 0.93
C VAL A 49 -4.85 -16.38 2.33
N LEU A 50 -3.77 -15.71 2.72
CA LEU A 50 -3.68 -15.05 4.02
C LEU A 50 -4.70 -13.91 4.09
N SER A 51 -5.51 -13.91 5.14
CA SER A 51 -6.44 -12.82 5.40
C SER A 51 -5.69 -11.51 5.65
N ALA A 52 -6.23 -10.39 5.17
CA ALA A 52 -5.63 -9.06 5.35
C ALA A 52 -5.22 -8.73 6.81
N PRO A 53 -6.03 -9.00 7.85
CA PRO A 53 -5.62 -8.81 9.25
C PRO A 53 -4.42 -9.68 9.65
N THR A 54 -4.32 -10.92 9.15
CA THR A 54 -3.20 -11.82 9.46
C THR A 54 -1.88 -11.31 8.85
N LEU A 55 -1.94 -10.80 7.63
CA LEU A 55 -0.80 -10.15 6.98
C LEU A 55 -0.35 -8.89 7.74
N LEU A 56 -1.31 -8.06 8.16
CA LEU A 56 -0.99 -6.87 8.94
C LEU A 56 -0.36 -7.22 10.29
N ASP A 57 -0.86 -8.22 11.01
CA ASP A 57 -0.26 -8.67 12.27
C ASP A 57 1.18 -9.17 12.05
N ALA A 58 1.42 -9.95 10.99
CA ALA A 58 2.75 -10.42 10.64
C ALA A 58 3.72 -9.27 10.32
N VAL A 59 3.25 -8.27 9.58
CA VAL A 59 4.04 -7.08 9.19
C VAL A 59 4.35 -6.19 10.39
N VAL A 60 3.36 -5.96 11.27
CA VAL A 60 3.56 -5.19 12.52
C VAL A 60 4.57 -5.89 13.44
N ARG A 61 4.51 -7.21 13.56
CA ARG A 61 5.47 -8.00 14.36
C ARG A 61 6.89 -8.00 13.80
N LEU A 62 7.06 -7.81 12.50
CA LEU A 62 8.37 -7.59 11.85
C LEU A 62 8.94 -6.18 12.13
N GLY A 63 8.22 -5.32 12.85
CA GLY A 63 8.63 -3.94 13.12
C GLY A 63 8.36 -2.98 11.97
N SER A 64 7.86 -3.47 10.82
CA SER A 64 7.44 -2.64 9.71
C SER A 64 6.01 -2.18 9.94
N SER A 65 5.81 -0.92 10.33
CA SER A 65 4.46 -0.38 10.49
C SER A 65 3.87 -0.04 9.12
N TRP A 66 3.11 -0.97 8.53
CA TRP A 66 2.26 -0.66 7.37
C TRP A 66 1.09 0.21 7.84
N LYS A 67 1.27 1.53 7.77
CA LYS A 67 0.20 2.46 8.10
C LYS A 67 -0.73 2.58 6.91
N ARG A 68 -2.01 2.29 7.12
CA ARG A 68 -3.06 2.57 6.14
C ARG A 68 -2.96 4.03 5.73
N ALA A 69 -2.93 4.30 4.43
CA ALA A 69 -3.03 5.67 3.93
C ALA A 69 -4.32 6.29 4.48
N LYS A 70 -4.19 7.38 5.25
CA LYS A 70 -5.32 8.16 5.73
C LYS A 70 -6.00 8.77 4.50
N GLN A 71 -7.32 8.56 4.35
CA GLN A 71 -8.08 8.95 3.16
C GLN A 71 -8.26 10.48 3.01
N TRP A 72 -7.70 11.30 3.90
CA TRP A 72 -7.78 12.74 3.79
C TRP A 72 -6.56 13.29 3.05
N ILE A 73 -6.82 13.76 1.83
CA ILE A 73 -5.93 14.66 1.06
C ILE A 73 -6.43 16.11 1.20
N VAL A 74 -7.62 16.31 1.79
CA VAL A 74 -8.25 17.61 1.96
C VAL A 74 -7.92 18.12 3.35
N SER A 75 -7.04 19.11 3.42
CA SER A 75 -6.94 19.97 4.59
C SER A 75 -8.29 20.69 4.76
N PRO A 76 -8.89 20.77 5.96
CA PRO A 76 -10.13 21.51 6.21
C PRO A 76 -9.91 23.04 6.17
N ASP A 77 -8.88 23.49 5.48
CA ASP A 77 -8.47 24.88 5.41
C ASP A 77 -9.28 25.61 4.32
N PRO A 78 -9.99 26.70 4.65
CA PRO A 78 -10.77 27.47 3.68
C PRO A 78 -9.90 28.15 2.61
N LEU A 79 -8.58 28.27 2.79
CA LEU A 79 -7.67 28.75 1.75
C LEU A 79 -7.24 27.63 0.79
N TYR A 80 -7.39 26.35 1.17
CA TYR A 80 -7.14 25.22 0.27
C TYR A 80 -8.15 25.20 -0.89
N THR A 81 -9.42 25.52 -0.62
CA THR A 81 -10.46 25.63 -1.65
C THR A 81 -10.20 26.81 -2.59
N LEU A 82 -9.72 27.94 -2.06
CA LEU A 82 -9.32 29.11 -2.86
C LEU A 82 -8.09 28.84 -3.73
N LYS A 83 -7.05 28.19 -3.20
CA LYS A 83 -5.82 27.88 -3.97
C LYS A 83 -6.07 26.86 -5.09
N LYS A 84 -6.92 25.85 -4.83
CA LYS A 84 -7.30 24.84 -5.83
C LYS A 84 -8.13 25.45 -6.97
N THR A 85 -9.04 26.38 -6.65
CA THR A 85 -9.87 27.05 -7.66
C THR A 85 -9.12 28.14 -8.43
N ALA A 86 -8.18 28.85 -7.80
CA ALA A 86 -7.31 29.82 -8.47
C ALA A 86 -6.36 29.15 -9.48
N CYS A 87 -5.78 28.00 -9.13
CA CYS A 87 -4.94 27.21 -10.04
C CYS A 87 -5.72 26.69 -11.27
N ALA A 88 -7.04 26.45 -11.12
CA ALA A 88 -7.91 26.06 -12.23
C ALA A 88 -8.31 27.24 -13.14
N ARG A 89 -8.21 28.50 -12.68
CA ARG A 89 -8.64 29.70 -13.43
C ARG A 89 -7.52 30.32 -14.28
N ASP A 90 -6.26 30.05 -13.95
CA ASP A 90 -5.08 30.65 -14.60
C ASP A 90 -4.78 30.07 -16.00
N SER A 91 -5.45 28.98 -16.40
CA SER A 91 -5.27 28.36 -17.73
C SER A 91 -6.10 29.00 -18.86
N VAL A 92 -6.91 30.03 -18.58
CA VAL A 92 -7.65 30.78 -19.62
C VAL A 92 -7.10 32.19 -19.74
N ARG A 93 -5.93 32.33 -20.37
CA ARG A 93 -5.40 33.62 -20.81
C ARG A 93 -5.81 33.84 -22.28
N PRO A 94 -6.77 34.71 -22.61
CA PRO A 94 -7.00 35.07 -23.99
C PRO A 94 -5.82 35.92 -24.48
N LYS A 95 -5.12 35.45 -25.52
CA LYS A 95 -4.17 36.29 -26.26
C LYS A 95 -4.92 37.46 -26.88
N ARG A 96 -4.54 38.68 -26.51
CA ARG A 96 -4.72 39.88 -27.32
C ARG A 96 -3.35 40.48 -27.59
#